data_AF-A0A7X2MEU8-F1
#
_entry.id   AF-A0A7X2MEU8-F1
#
_cell.length_a   1.000
_cell.length_b   1.000
_cell.length_c   1.000
_cell.angle_alpha   90.00
_cell.angle_beta   90.00
_cell.angle_gamma   90.00
#
_symmetry.space_group_name_H-M   'P 1'
#
loop_
_entity.id
_entity.type
_entity.pdbx_description
1 polymer ?
#
loop_
_entity_poly.entity_id
_entity_poly.type
_entity_poly.pdbx_seq_one_letter_code
_entity_poly.pdbx_strand_id
1 'polypeptide(L)'
;MPDELVEKLKIIQKKYPDNEYRVLHIVNPDFNITLAMRNFYEVVLIDTIPYKGVVYTKMIQDWDNRQLEFWIIVNELEFTTSTVRGFSLIKQYGI
;
A
#
# COMPACT_ATOMS: atom_id res chain seq x y z
N MET A 1 14.82 6.54 6.40
CA MET A 1 13.41 6.66 5.90
C MET A 1 12.85 5.43 5.17
N PRO A 2 13.61 4.35 4.96
CA PRO A 2 13.06 2.98 4.95
C PRO A 2 12.70 2.50 6.36
N ASP A 3 13.37 3.04 7.37
CA ASP A 3 13.38 2.54 8.76
C ASP A 3 12.01 2.62 9.44
N GLU A 4 11.28 3.72 9.25
CA GLU A 4 9.93 3.91 9.81
C GLU A 4 8.94 2.88 9.25
N LEU A 5 9.01 2.58 7.95
CA LEU A 5 8.15 1.60 7.28
C LEU A 5 8.50 0.18 7.70
N VAL A 6 9.80 -0.13 7.83
CA VAL A 6 10.27 -1.41 8.34
C VAL A 6 9.86 -1.61 9.79
N GLU A 7 9.95 -0.58 10.64
CA GLU A 7 9.44 -0.62 12.00
C GLU A 7 7.93 -0.82 12.05
N LYS A 8 7.19 -0.10 11.19
CA LYS A 8 5.74 -0.27 11.08
C LYS A 8 5.36 -1.68 10.66
N LEU A 9 6.04 -2.24 9.66
CA LEU A 9 5.86 -3.61 9.20
C LEU A 9 6.14 -4.61 10.33
N LYS A 10 7.25 -4.44 11.07
CA LYS A 10 7.60 -5.29 12.22
C LYS A 10 6.52 -5.25 13.30
N ILE A 11 5.99 -4.07 13.62
CA ILE A 11 4.91 -3.90 14.61
C ILE A 11 3.64 -4.64 14.14
N ILE A 12 3.27 -4.51 12.87
CA ILE A 12 2.09 -5.16 12.28
C ILE A 12 2.25 -6.69 12.28
N GLN A 13 3.40 -7.19 11.81
CA GLN A 13 3.72 -8.62 11.81
C GLN A 13 3.70 -9.22 13.22
N LYS A 14 4.24 -8.51 14.21
CA LYS A 14 4.20 -8.95 15.61
C LYS A 14 2.77 -9.03 16.16
N LYS A 15 1.89 -8.10 15.74
CA LYS A 15 0.49 -8.06 16.19
C LYS A 15 -0.37 -9.14 15.53
N TYR A 16 -0.04 -9.53 14.31
CA TYR A 16 -0.81 -10.47 13.50
C TYR A 16 0.15 -11.46 12.79
N PRO A 17 0.74 -12.41 13.54
CA PRO A 17 1.83 -13.25 13.03
C PRO A 17 1.41 -14.26 11.96
N ASP A 18 0.14 -14.63 11.90
CA ASP A 18 -0.38 -15.60 10.92
C ASP A 18 -0.61 -15.00 9.53
N ASN A 19 -0.45 -13.68 9.38
CA ASN A 19 -0.64 -12.97 8.13
C ASN A 19 0.71 -12.65 7.47
N GLU A 20 0.79 -12.90 6.16
CA GLU A 20 1.90 -12.43 5.36
C GLU A 20 1.66 -10.99 4.90
N TYR A 21 2.57 -10.10 5.26
CA TYR A 21 2.54 -8.69 4.87
C TYR A 21 3.67 -8.35 3.91
N ARG A 22 3.36 -7.50 2.92
CA ARG A 22 4.32 -6.94 1.97
C ARG A 22 4.25 -5.42 1.99
N VAL A 23 5.40 -4.78 1.80
CA VAL A 23 5.47 -3.34 1.57
C VAL A 23 5.53 -3.14 0.07
N LEU A 24 4.69 -2.26 -0.46
CA LEU A 24 4.81 -1.78 -1.84
C LEU A 24 5.28 -0.34 -1.79
N HIS A 25 6.32 -0.04 -2.56
CA HIS A 25 6.86 1.30 -2.74
C HIS A 25 6.67 1.73 -4.18
N ILE A 26 5.85 2.76 -4.38
CA ILE A 26 5.46 3.19 -5.71
C ILE A 26 5.81 4.67 -5.88
N VAL A 27 6.68 4.95 -6.85
CA VAL A 27 7.03 6.30 -7.31
C VAL A 27 6.55 6.43 -8.75
N ASN A 28 5.35 6.96 -8.93
CA ASN A 28 4.77 7.17 -10.25
C ASN A 28 3.71 8.29 -10.20
N PRO A 29 3.96 9.44 -10.83
CA PRO A 29 3.03 10.56 -10.85
C PRO A 29 1.77 10.32 -11.70
N ASP A 30 1.78 9.30 -12.55
CA ASP A 30 0.63 8.96 -13.40
C ASP A 30 -0.40 8.08 -12.69
N PHE A 31 -0.10 7.55 -11.51
CA PHE A 31 -1.10 6.80 -10.75
C PHE A 31 -2.18 7.70 -10.19
N ASN A 32 -3.44 7.30 -10.37
CA ASN A 32 -4.54 7.89 -9.62
C ASN A 32 -4.72 7.12 -8.30
N ILE A 33 -4.49 7.79 -7.18
CA ILE A 33 -4.67 7.21 -5.85
C ILE A 33 -5.79 7.94 -5.15
N THR A 34 -6.74 7.17 -4.60
CA THR A 34 -7.75 7.69 -3.68
C THR A 34 -7.65 6.96 -2.36
N LEU A 35 -7.50 7.74 -1.28
CA LEU A 35 -7.53 7.27 0.10
C LEU A 35 -8.82 7.77 0.73
N ALA A 36 -9.64 6.84 1.22
CA ALA A 36 -10.85 7.17 1.95
C ALA A 36 -10.88 6.41 3.28
N MET A 37 -10.91 7.14 4.39
CA MET A 37 -11.20 6.57 5.70
C MET A 37 -12.71 6.63 5.95
N ARG A 38 -13.31 5.48 6.23
CA ARG A 38 -14.71 5.39 6.65
C ARG A 38 -14.79 4.58 7.94
N ASN A 39 -15.17 5.24 9.03
CA ASN A 39 -15.24 4.64 10.37
C ASN A 39 -13.93 3.92 10.76
N PHE A 40 -13.94 2.59 10.68
CA PHE A 40 -12.85 1.70 11.09
C PHE A 40 -12.14 1.01 9.91
N TYR A 41 -12.48 1.35 8.66
CA TYR A 41 -11.84 0.78 7.48
C TYR A 41 -11.24 1.87 6.58
N GLU A 42 -10.09 1.55 6.03
CA GLU A 42 -9.43 2.32 4.99
C GLU A 42 -9.77 1.70 3.64
N VAL A 43 -10.20 2.54 2.69
CA VAL A 43 -10.40 2.15 1.30
C VAL A 43 -9.29 2.81 0.49
N VAL A 44 -8.50 1.97 -0.18
CA VAL A 44 -7.44 2.41 -1.08
C VAL A 44 -7.84 2.04 -2.50
N LEU A 45 -7.87 3.04 -3.37
CA LEU A 45 -8.06 2.85 -4.79
C LEU A 45 -6.78 3.22 -5.53
N ILE A 46 -6.32 2.35 -6.42
CA ILE A 46 -5.21 2.63 -7.35
C ILE A 46 -5.78 2.50 -8.76
N ASP A 47 -5.71 3.58 -9.54
CA ASP A 47 -6.39 3.75 -10.83
C ASP A 47 -7.88 3.42 -10.76
N THR A 48 -8.57 3.96 -9.76
CA THR A 48 -10.01 3.75 -9.49
C THR A 48 -10.40 2.30 -9.14
N ILE A 49 -9.42 1.40 -9.00
CA ILE A 49 -9.64 0.01 -8.62
C ILE A 49 -9.48 -0.12 -7.09
N PRO A 50 -10.49 -0.63 -6.36
CA PRO A 50 -10.39 -0.80 -4.90
C PRO A 50 -9.55 -2.03 -4.54
N TYR A 51 -8.64 -1.88 -3.58
CA TYR A 51 -7.81 -2.97 -3.04
C TYR A 51 -8.18 -3.31 -1.60
N LYS A 52 -8.14 -4.60 -1.28
CA LYS A 52 -8.36 -5.13 0.08
C LYS A 52 -7.03 -5.44 0.77
N GLY A 53 -7.07 -5.71 2.07
CA GLY A 53 -5.89 -6.08 2.84
C GLY A 53 -4.90 -4.95 3.09
N VAL A 54 -5.22 -3.71 2.73
CA VAL A 54 -4.35 -2.56 3.03
C VAL A 54 -4.47 -2.21 4.52
N VAL A 55 -3.34 -2.20 5.23
CA VAL A 55 -3.27 -1.99 6.68
C VAL A 55 -2.48 -0.75 7.08
N TYR A 56 -1.79 -0.14 6.13
CA TYR A 56 -1.09 1.12 6.31
C TYR A 56 -0.86 1.78 4.96
N THR A 57 -0.97 3.11 4.94
CA THR A 57 -0.65 3.94 3.79
C THR A 57 0.19 5.14 4.21
N LYS A 58 1.11 5.55 3.33
CA LYS A 58 1.85 6.80 3.43
C LYS A 58 1.98 7.39 2.03
N MET A 59 1.68 8.66 1.88
CA MET A 59 1.75 9.37 0.60
C MET A 59 2.55 10.66 0.78
N ILE A 60 3.47 10.91 -0.14
CA ILE A 60 4.18 12.16 -0.30
C ILE A 60 3.87 12.67 -1.71
N GLN A 61 3.38 13.89 -1.76
CA GLN A 61 3.06 14.56 -3.01
C GLN A 61 3.86 15.86 -3.10
N ASP A 62 4.56 16.03 -4.21
CA ASP A 62 5.28 17.24 -4.55
C ASP A 62 4.78 17.76 -5.90
N TRP A 63 4.10 18.91 -5.86
CA TRP A 63 3.50 19.53 -7.05
C TRP A 63 4.53 20.22 -7.93
N ASP A 64 5.61 20.75 -7.34
CA ASP A 64 6.64 21.49 -8.06
C ASP A 64 7.46 20.53 -8.92
N ASN A 65 7.80 19.37 -8.35
CA ASN A 65 8.57 18.32 -9.04
C ASN A 65 7.70 17.29 -9.76
N ARG A 66 6.36 17.45 -9.72
CA ARG A 66 5.39 16.47 -10.25
C ARG A 66 5.69 15.05 -9.78
N GLN A 67 5.93 14.88 -8.48
CA GLN A 67 6.24 13.60 -7.88
C GLN A 67 5.08 13.14 -7.01
N LEU A 68 4.69 11.88 -7.21
CA LEU A 68 3.83 11.14 -6.30
C LEU A 68 4.59 9.89 -5.86
N GLU A 69 4.84 9.81 -4.56
CA GLU A 69 5.47 8.68 -3.93
C GLU A 69 4.56 8.17 -2.83
N PHE A 70 4.31 6.87 -2.82
CA PHE A 70 3.47 6.27 -1.81
C PHE A 70 3.94 4.88 -1.43
N TRP A 71 3.72 4.56 -0.16
CA TRP A 71 3.99 3.27 0.43
C TRP A 71 2.70 2.70 0.98
N ILE A 72 2.48 1.41 0.74
CA ILE A 72 1.39 0.67 1.35
C ILE A 72 1.92 -0.62 1.97
N ILE A 73 1.45 -0.94 3.18
CA ILE A 73 1.62 -2.28 3.75
C ILE A 73 0.32 -3.02 3.52
N VAL A 74 0.44 -4.21 2.94
CA VAL A 74 -0.71 -5.01 2.54
C VAL A 74 -0.59 -6.43 3.08
N ASN A 75 -1.71 -7.02 3.50
CA ASN A 75 -1.84 -8.46 3.61
C ASN A 75 -1.76 -9.03 2.18
N GLU A 76 -0.74 -9.82 1.90
CA GLU A 76 -0.43 -10.27 0.54
C GLU A 76 -1.56 -11.10 -0.07
N LEU A 77 -2.13 -12.02 0.70
CA LEU A 77 -3.19 -12.90 0.21
C LEU A 77 -4.45 -12.09 -0.14
N GLU A 78 -4.91 -11.24 0.77
CA GLU A 78 -6.09 -10.40 0.52
C GLU A 78 -5.87 -9.42 -0.63
N PHE A 79 -4.69 -8.83 -0.72
CA PHE A 79 -4.37 -7.84 -1.75
C PHE A 79 -4.28 -8.46 -3.14
N THR A 80 -3.55 -9.56 -3.28
CA THR A 80 -3.39 -10.27 -4.57
C THR A 80 -4.67 -10.91 -5.07
N THR A 81 -5.54 -11.36 -4.16
CA THR A 81 -6.85 -11.93 -4.53
C THR A 81 -7.93 -10.88 -4.73
N SER A 82 -7.71 -9.63 -4.28
CA SER A 82 -8.69 -8.56 -4.47
C SER A 82 -8.93 -8.23 -5.94
N THR A 83 -7.88 -8.22 -6.77
CA THR A 83 -7.94 -7.95 -8.21
C THR A 83 -6.77 -8.60 -8.94
N VAL A 84 -6.93 -8.91 -10.25
CA VAL A 84 -5.84 -9.45 -11.10
C VAL A 84 -4.60 -8.55 -11.06
N ARG A 85 -4.81 -7.23 -10.95
CA ARG A 85 -3.73 -6.23 -10.90
C ARG A 85 -2.98 -6.23 -9.57
N GLY A 86 -3.58 -6.72 -8.48
CA GLY A 86 -2.95 -6.81 -7.16
C GLY A 86 -1.67 -7.64 -7.19
N PHE A 87 -1.69 -8.79 -7.86
CA PHE A 87 -0.50 -9.62 -8.06
C PHE A 87 0.60 -8.86 -8.83
N SER A 88 0.24 -8.17 -9.92
CA SER A 88 1.19 -7.39 -10.71
C SER A 88 1.82 -6.26 -9.90
N LEU A 89 1.05 -5.57 -9.06
CA LEU A 89 1.56 -4.49 -8.21
C LEU A 89 2.54 -5.00 -7.16
N ILE A 90 2.26 -6.12 -6.48
CA ILE A 90 3.23 -6.72 -5.55
C ILE A 90 4.50 -7.12 -6.29
N LYS A 91 4.38 -7.76 -7.45
CA LYS A 91 5.55 -8.19 -8.22
C LYS A 91 6.43 -7.01 -8.68
N GLN A 92 5.80 -5.90 -9.05
CA GLN A 92 6.51 -4.76 -9.64
C GLN A 92 7.08 -3.80 -8.59
N TYR A 93 6.39 -3.63 -7.46
CA TYR A 93 6.66 -2.58 -6.49
C TYR A 93 6.91 -3.11 -5.07
N GLY A 94 6.81 -4.43 -4.86
CA GLY A 94 7.05 -5.06 -3.58
C GLY A 94 8.54 -5.00 -3.19
N ILE A 95 8.78 -4.71 -1.92
CA ILE A 95 10.12 -4.71 -1.28
C ILE A 95 10.13 -5.60 -0.03
#